data_AF-D3V9Z4-F1
#
_entry.id   AF-D3V9Z4-F1
#
_cell.length_a   1.000
_cell.length_b   1.000
_cell.length_c   1.000
_cell.angle_alpha   90.00
_cell.angle_beta   90.00
_cell.angle_gamma   90.00
#
_symmetry.space_group_name_H-M   'P 1'
#
loop_
_entity.id
_entity.type
_entity.pdbx_description
1 polymer ?
#
loop_
_entity_poly.entity_id
_entity_poly.type
_entity_poly.pdbx_seq_one_letter_code
_entity_poly.pdbx_strand_id
1 'polypeptide(L)'
;MLPVRTLELSPGKVASRPLQLPGIGALFLIGDDPGSRQWLSQNAATLTKLQAVGLVVNVREMAGLQALRALVPGLLLSPASGAELACRLQLQHYPVLITDTQLSQQLSP
;
A
#
# COMPACT_ATOMS: atom_id res chain seq x y z
N MET A 1 3.75 13.84 -10.89
CA MET A 1 2.46 14.29 -11.47
C MET A 1 1.34 13.65 -10.67
N LEU A 2 0.29 14.42 -10.35
CA LEU A 2 -0.95 13.98 -9.72
C LEU A 2 -2.10 14.40 -10.65
N PRO A 3 -3.25 13.71 -10.68
CA PRO A 3 -3.65 12.60 -9.82
C PRO A 3 -3.01 11.26 -10.20
N VAL A 4 -2.85 10.37 -9.23
CA VAL A 4 -2.54 8.96 -9.48
C VAL A 4 -3.83 8.17 -9.32
N ARG A 5 -4.19 7.39 -10.33
CA ARG A 5 -5.31 6.45 -10.30
C ARG A 5 -4.88 5.16 -10.99
N THR A 6 -5.01 4.07 -10.26
CA THR A 6 -4.85 2.72 -10.80
C THR A 6 -6.24 2.14 -11.00
N LEU A 7 -6.64 1.88 -12.25
CA LEU A 7 -8.00 1.44 -12.57
C LEU A 7 -8.26 -0.02 -12.17
N GLU A 8 -7.19 -0.80 -12.12
CA GLU A 8 -7.19 -2.21 -11.73
C GLU A 8 -7.35 -2.40 -10.22
N LEU A 9 -7.18 -1.33 -9.43
CA LEU A 9 -7.18 -1.37 -7.98
C LEU A 9 -8.33 -0.54 -7.39
N SER A 10 -9.11 -1.17 -6.51
CA SER A 10 -10.22 -0.55 -5.79
C SER A 10 -10.07 -0.71 -4.27
N PRO A 11 -10.57 0.22 -3.44
CA PRO A 11 -10.61 0.01 -2.00
C PRO A 11 -11.43 -1.25 -1.69
N GLY A 12 -10.88 -2.17 -0.89
CA GLY A 12 -11.56 -3.42 -0.60
C GLY A 12 -10.79 -4.35 0.32
N LYS A 13 -11.38 -5.52 0.59
CA LYS A 13 -10.73 -6.58 1.34
C LYS A 13 -9.79 -7.36 0.43
N VAL A 14 -8.59 -7.66 0.92
CA VAL A 14 -7.60 -8.47 0.22
C VAL A 14 -7.36 -9.75 0.99
N ALA A 15 -7.58 -10.88 0.35
CA ALA A 15 -7.30 -12.18 0.94
C ALA A 15 -5.79 -12.39 1.06
N SER A 16 -5.34 -12.78 2.26
CA SER A 16 -3.95 -13.12 2.49
C SER A 16 -3.59 -14.39 1.71
N ARG A 17 -2.45 -14.36 1.01
CA ARG A 17 -1.94 -15.52 0.28
C ARG A 17 -0.41 -15.50 0.25
N PRO A 18 0.23 -16.68 0.19
CA PRO A 18 1.66 -16.76 -0.02
C PRO A 18 2.04 -16.19 -1.39
N LEU A 19 3.21 -15.57 -1.46
CA LEU A 19 3.83 -15.08 -2.68
C LEU A 19 5.30 -15.49 -2.70
N GLN A 20 5.90 -15.44 -3.88
CA GLN A 20 7.34 -15.64 -4.05
C GLN A 20 7.88 -14.51 -4.92
N LEU A 21 8.33 -13.45 -4.26
CA LEU A 21 8.91 -12.26 -4.87
C LEU A 21 10.28 -11.97 -4.25
N PRO A 22 11.28 -12.86 -4.47
CA PRO A 22 12.60 -12.67 -3.88
C PRO A 22 13.22 -11.35 -4.34
N GLY A 23 13.75 -10.58 -3.38
CA GLY A 23 14.41 -9.30 -3.65
C GLY A 23 13.50 -8.08 -3.72
N ILE A 24 12.18 -8.24 -3.58
CA ILE A 24 11.25 -7.10 -3.59
C ILE A 24 11.23 -6.30 -2.27
N GLY A 25 11.68 -6.92 -1.17
CA GLY A 25 11.64 -6.33 0.16
C GLY A 25 10.21 -6.31 0.73
N ALA A 26 9.87 -5.21 1.42
CA ALA A 26 8.52 -4.96 1.92
C ALA A 26 7.95 -3.70 1.25
N LEU A 27 6.78 -3.82 0.63
CA LEU A 27 6.08 -2.72 -0.01
C LEU A 27 4.59 -2.79 0.28
N PHE A 28 3.93 -1.66 0.42
CA PHE A 28 2.49 -1.63 0.65
C PHE A 28 1.80 -0.67 -0.32
N LEU A 29 0.58 -1.03 -0.71
CA LEU A 29 -0.24 -0.24 -1.62
C LEU A 29 -1.40 0.33 -0.83
N ILE A 30 -1.56 1.65 -0.89
CA ILE A 30 -2.63 2.39 -0.21
C ILE A 30 -3.21 3.46 -1.13
N GLY A 31 -4.43 3.90 -0.84
CA GLY A 31 -5.02 5.09 -1.45
C GLY A 31 -5.26 6.20 -0.43
N ASP A 32 -5.83 7.29 -0.91
CA ASP A 32 -6.28 8.43 -0.13
C ASP A 32 -7.76 8.29 0.30
N ASP A 33 -8.19 7.07 0.60
CA ASP A 33 -9.52 6.77 1.15
C ASP A 33 -9.46 6.54 2.67
N PRO A 34 -10.59 6.67 3.38
CA PRO A 34 -10.62 6.48 4.84
C PRO A 34 -10.15 5.09 5.29
N GLY A 35 -10.44 4.03 4.53
CA GLY A 35 -10.04 2.67 4.85
C GLY A 35 -8.53 2.49 4.81
N SER A 36 -7.89 3.00 3.75
CA SER A 36 -6.43 3.03 3.62
C SER A 36 -5.75 3.84 4.72
N ARG A 37 -6.30 5.01 5.08
CA ARG A 37 -5.76 5.84 6.19
C ARG A 37 -5.83 5.11 7.53
N GLN A 38 -6.96 4.48 7.82
CA GLN A 38 -7.15 3.73 9.06
C GLN A 38 -6.23 2.50 9.12
N TRP A 39 -6.09 1.81 7.99
CA TRP A 39 -5.17 0.69 7.86
C TRP A 39 -3.72 1.13 8.09
N LEU A 40 -3.29 2.22 7.44
CA LEU A 40 -1.93 2.74 7.56
C LEU A 40 -1.59 3.09 9.01
N SER A 41 -2.50 3.78 9.71
CA SER A 41 -2.31 4.15 11.11
C SER A 41 -2.22 2.93 12.04
N GLN A 42 -3.03 1.89 11.82
CA GLN A 42 -2.99 0.66 12.62
C GLN A 42 -1.71 -0.13 12.39
N ASN A 43 -1.21 -0.14 11.15
CA ASN A 43 -0.09 -0.96 10.72
C ASN A 43 1.25 -0.20 10.73
N ALA A 44 1.26 1.08 11.06
CA ALA A 44 2.43 1.96 11.03
C ALA A 44 3.66 1.37 11.75
N ALA A 45 3.46 0.80 12.94
CA ALA A 45 4.53 0.20 13.72
C ALA A 45 5.16 -1.01 12.99
N THR A 46 4.34 -1.90 12.45
CA THR A 46 4.80 -3.09 11.71
C THR A 46 5.48 -2.69 10.40
N LEU A 47 4.88 -1.77 9.64
CA LEU A 47 5.44 -1.25 8.40
C LEU A 47 6.81 -0.59 8.64
N THR A 48 6.97 0.16 9.74
CA THR A 48 8.24 0.78 10.13
C THR A 48 9.30 -0.25 10.48
N LYS A 49 8.94 -1.29 11.25
CA LYS A 49 9.85 -2.40 11.57
C LYS A 49 10.34 -3.13 10.31
N LEU A 50 9.45 -3.30 9.34
CA LEU A 50 9.75 -3.92 8.05
C LEU A 50 10.47 -2.98 7.07
N GLN A 51 10.68 -1.71 7.44
CA GLN A 51 11.18 -0.65 6.55
C GLN A 51 10.43 -0.61 5.21
N ALA A 52 9.12 -0.81 5.26
CA ALA A 52 8.32 -1.00 4.07
C ALA A 52 8.16 0.31 3.27
N VAL A 53 8.19 0.20 1.94
CA VAL A 53 7.97 1.35 1.05
C VAL A 53 6.49 1.44 0.68
N GLY A 54 5.90 2.62 0.88
CA GLY A 54 4.49 2.85 0.56
C GLY A 54 4.29 3.43 -0.83
N LEU A 55 3.47 2.75 -1.62
CA LEU A 55 2.99 3.23 -2.92
C LEU A 55 1.56 3.76 -2.76
N VAL A 56 1.36 5.03 -3.09
CA VAL A 56 0.05 5.64 -3.10
C VAL A 56 -0.55 5.49 -4.50
N VAL A 57 -1.38 4.46 -4.66
CA VAL A 57 -1.92 4.00 -5.95
C VAL A 57 -3.21 4.72 -6.36
N ASN A 58 -3.80 5.46 -5.42
CA ASN A 58 -4.96 6.29 -5.65
C ASN A 58 -4.89 7.56 -4.79
N VAL A 59 -4.58 8.69 -5.40
CA VAL A 59 -4.58 10.00 -4.74
C VAL A 59 -4.92 11.08 -5.75
N ARG A 60 -5.90 11.92 -5.40
CA ARG A 60 -6.37 12.99 -6.29
C ARG A 60 -5.49 14.24 -6.17
N GLU A 61 -5.12 14.59 -4.95
CA GLU A 61 -4.52 15.88 -4.63
C GLU A 61 -3.32 15.73 -3.71
N MET A 62 -2.42 16.71 -3.76
CA MET A 62 -1.21 16.73 -2.93
C MET A 62 -1.54 16.76 -1.43
N ALA A 63 -2.65 17.41 -1.04
CA ALA A 63 -3.10 17.46 0.34
C ALA A 63 -3.38 16.06 0.92
N GLY A 64 -3.96 15.16 0.12
CA GLY A 64 -4.19 13.76 0.50
C GLY A 64 -2.88 13.00 0.72
N LEU A 65 -1.92 13.16 -0.19
CA LEU A 65 -0.60 12.56 -0.04
C LEU A 65 0.13 13.08 1.20
N GLN A 66 0.06 14.39 1.47
CA GLN A 66 0.66 14.97 2.68
C GLN A 66 0.00 14.47 3.96
N ALA A 67 -1.33 14.33 3.97
CA ALA A 67 -2.04 13.74 5.10
C ALA A 67 -1.59 12.30 5.38
N LEU A 68 -1.43 11.48 4.33
CA LEU A 68 -0.89 10.12 4.49
C LEU A 68 0.54 10.11 5.03
N ARG A 69 1.40 11.00 4.54
CA ARG A 69 2.79 11.13 5.04
C ARG A 69 2.85 11.58 6.50
N ALA A 70 1.91 12.42 6.93
CA ALA A 70 1.81 12.85 8.32
C ALA A 70 1.43 11.71 9.28
N LEU A 71 0.69 10.69 8.80
CA LEU A 71 0.35 9.51 9.60
C LEU A 71 1.56 8.61 9.87
N VAL A 72 2.53 8.58 8.96
CA VAL A 72 3.71 7.71 9.01
C VAL A 72 4.99 8.45 8.62
N PRO A 73 5.46 9.41 9.45
CA PRO A 73 6.63 10.24 9.11
C PRO A 73 7.93 9.44 8.97
N GLY A 74 8.00 8.22 9.52
CA GLY A 74 9.14 7.32 9.41
C GLY A 74 9.15 6.44 8.15
N LEU A 75 8.10 6.49 7.32
CA LEU A 75 7.98 5.68 6.11
C LEU A 75 8.04 6.53 4.85
N LEU A 76 8.62 5.95 3.81
CA LEU A 76 8.63 6.56 2.48
C LEU A 76 7.31 6.27 1.78
N LEU A 77 6.54 7.32 1.47
CA LEU A 77 5.34 7.24 0.66
C LEU A 77 5.57 7.95 -0.68
N SER A 78 5.39 7.23 -1.79
CA SER A 78 5.51 7.78 -3.14
C SER A 78 4.22 7.56 -3.93
N PRO A 79 3.68 8.60 -4.60
CA PRO A 79 2.54 8.44 -5.50
C PRO A 79 3.01 7.75 -6.78
N ALA A 80 2.48 6.56 -7.05
CA ALA A 80 2.85 5.78 -8.24
C ALA A 80 1.70 4.85 -8.63
N SER A 81 1.61 4.54 -9.93
CA SER A 81 0.62 3.57 -10.42
C SER A 81 0.96 2.17 -9.92
N GLY A 82 -0.02 1.50 -9.31
CA GLY A 82 0.07 0.10 -8.90
C GLY A 82 -0.28 -0.88 -10.02
N ALA A 83 -0.57 -0.40 -11.23
CA ALA A 83 -1.12 -1.18 -12.35
C ALA A 83 -0.32 -2.46 -12.64
N GLU A 84 1.01 -2.33 -12.74
CA GLU A 84 1.85 -3.47 -13.07
C GLU A 84 1.87 -4.52 -11.96
N LEU A 85 1.93 -4.09 -10.69
CA LEU A 85 1.82 -4.99 -9.54
C LEU A 85 0.42 -5.62 -9.46
N ALA A 86 -0.63 -4.85 -9.74
CA ALA A 86 -2.00 -5.31 -9.77
C ALA A 86 -2.20 -6.42 -10.81
N CYS A 87 -1.69 -6.21 -12.02
CA CYS A 87 -1.77 -7.18 -13.10
C CYS A 87 -0.94 -8.44 -12.81
N ARG A 88 0.34 -8.26 -12.44
CA ARG A 88 1.27 -9.39 -12.18
C ARG A 88 0.81 -10.25 -11.01
N LEU A 89 0.30 -9.63 -9.96
CA LEU A 89 -0.15 -10.34 -8.77
C LEU A 89 -1.63 -10.68 -8.84
N GLN A 90 -2.37 -10.29 -9.89
CA GLN A 90 -3.83 -10.41 -9.92
C GLN A 90 -4.48 -9.82 -8.65
N LEU A 91 -3.94 -8.68 -8.20
CA LEU A 91 -4.45 -7.92 -7.08
C LEU A 91 -5.50 -6.94 -7.60
N GLN A 92 -6.68 -6.96 -7.00
CA GLN A 92 -7.81 -6.11 -7.39
C GLN A 92 -8.16 -5.07 -6.33
N HIS A 93 -7.70 -5.30 -5.09
CA HIS A 93 -8.05 -4.49 -3.94
C HIS A 93 -6.83 -3.98 -3.17
N TYR A 94 -7.03 -2.89 -2.46
CA TYR A 94 -6.10 -2.30 -1.50
C TYR A 94 -6.90 -1.79 -0.29
N PRO A 95 -6.29 -1.50 0.88
CA PRO A 95 -4.86 -1.53 1.19
C PRO A 95 -4.26 -2.93 1.36
N VAL A 96 -2.97 -3.10 1.07
CA VAL A 96 -2.27 -4.40 1.21
C VAL A 96 -0.76 -4.22 1.45
N LEU A 97 -0.15 -5.12 2.23
CA LEU A 97 1.30 -5.32 2.31
C LEU A 97 1.71 -6.50 1.42
N ILE A 98 2.80 -6.31 0.69
CA ILE A 98 3.45 -7.30 -0.15
C ILE A 98 4.88 -7.44 0.37
N THR A 99 5.26 -8.65 0.74
CA THR A 99 6.63 -9.01 1.11
C THR A 99 7.18 -10.03 0.12
N ASP A 100 8.42 -10.43 0.34
CA ASP A 100 9.10 -11.53 -0.37
C ASP A 100 8.31 -12.86 -0.39
N THR A 101 7.56 -13.12 0.68
CA THR A 101 6.98 -14.42 1.01
C THR A 101 5.45 -14.42 1.06
N GLN A 102 4.82 -13.25 1.21
CA GLN A 102 3.37 -13.18 1.36
C GLN A 102 2.80 -11.84 0.93
N LEU A 103 1.50 -11.87 0.64
CA LEU A 103 0.67 -10.71 0.49
C LEU A 103 -0.45 -10.79 1.52
N SER A 104 -0.59 -9.74 2.34
CA SER A 104 -1.58 -9.70 3.40
C SER A 104 -2.07 -8.27 3.63
N GLN A 105 -3.37 -8.12 3.82
CA GLN A 105 -3.94 -6.89 4.35
C GLN A 105 -3.95 -6.88 5.87
N GLN A 106 -4.04 -8.00 6.56
CA GLN A 106 -4.01 -7.99 8.02
C GLN A 106 -2.58 -8.29 8.48
N LEU A 107 -1.93 -7.32 9.10
CA LEU A 107 -0.63 -7.54 9.75
C LEU A 107 -0.90 -7.88 11.19
N SER A 108 -0.83 -9.16 11.51
CA SER A 108 -0.87 -9.62 12.90
C SER A 108 0.37 -9.04 13.63
N PRO A 109 0.19 -8.43 14.82
CA PRO A 109 1.29 -7.93 15.63
C PRO A 109 2.20 -9.05 16.17
#